data_AF-A0AAX4KT22-F1
#
_entry.id   AF-A0AAX4KT22-F1
#
_cell.length_a   1.000
_cell.length_b   1.000
_cell.length_c   1.000
_cell.angle_alpha   90.00
_cell.angle_beta   90.00
_cell.angle_gamma   90.00
#
_symmetry.space_group_name_H-M   'P 1'
#
loop_
_entity.id
_entity.type
_entity.pdbx_description
1 polymer ?
#
loop_
_entity_poly.entity_id
_entity_poly.type
_entity_poly.pdbx_seq_one_letter_code
_entity_poly.pdbx_strand_id
1 'polypeptide(L)'
;MLEPPPLRASPIDIELSTDLLEVLLDYITSLHPKELKTNFDDTKALFLASEKWGIDPSIMASFRRRMYNLSVNDPWDLLVWASKRNDRHMARAALEKMTPETFARGRRRYWDGSSFWMSLDELPPSWQWRLLRAALDNPTEAVVTRHEKYEWTSRKKMPWKDVGKMFEERKDEHFDNDEEDLDDGDPSQASGSPSDHHDTK
;
A
#
# COMPACT_ATOMS: atom_id res chain seq x y z
N MET A 1 43.53 1.75 -52.61
CA MET A 1 42.65 0.93 -51.75
C MET A 1 42.34 1.77 -50.53
N LEU A 2 41.08 2.19 -50.35
CA LEU A 2 40.65 2.94 -49.16
C LEU A 2 40.29 1.92 -48.08
N GLU A 3 40.97 1.96 -46.94
CA GLU A 3 40.58 1.16 -45.78
C GLU A 3 39.20 1.66 -45.27
N PRO A 4 38.27 0.75 -44.95
CA PRO A 4 37.00 1.14 -44.37
C PRO A 4 37.25 1.77 -42.99
N PRO A 5 36.55 2.87 -42.66
CA PRO A 5 36.72 3.53 -41.38
C PRO A 5 36.39 2.57 -40.23
N PRO A 6 37.14 2.61 -39.11
CA PRO A 6 36.87 1.77 -37.97
C PRO A 6 35.47 2.10 -37.43
N LEU A 7 34.59 1.11 -37.43
CA LEU A 7 33.27 1.19 -36.79
C LEU A 7 33.50 1.31 -35.27
N ARG A 8 33.63 2.53 -34.78
CA ARG A 8 33.57 2.81 -33.33
C ARG A 8 32.12 2.76 -32.91
N ALA A 9 31.62 1.56 -32.65
CA ALA A 9 30.32 1.40 -32.01
C ALA A 9 30.39 2.07 -30.63
N SER A 10 29.50 3.03 -30.40
CA SER A 10 29.32 3.59 -29.07
C SER A 10 28.80 2.50 -28.13
N PRO A 11 29.24 2.46 -26.87
CA PRO A 11 28.69 1.57 -25.87
C PRO A 11 27.16 1.73 -25.83
N ILE A 12 26.45 0.60 -25.86
CA ILE A 12 25.00 0.59 -25.68
C ILE A 12 24.75 0.67 -24.19
N ASP A 13 24.00 1.69 -23.76
CA ASP A 13 23.58 1.82 -22.37
C ASP A 13 22.45 0.81 -22.10
N ILE A 14 22.64 -0.04 -21.09
CA ILE A 14 21.77 -1.16 -20.77
C ILE A 14 21.30 -1.01 -19.32
N GLU A 15 19.98 -0.92 -19.13
CA GLU A 15 19.32 -0.76 -17.82
C GLU A 15 19.16 -2.09 -17.05
N LEU A 16 19.85 -3.15 -17.47
CA LEU A 16 19.85 -4.46 -16.81
C LEU A 16 21.18 -4.69 -16.09
N SER A 17 21.13 -5.41 -14.97
CA SER A 17 22.36 -5.95 -14.38
C SER A 17 23.00 -6.96 -15.33
N THR A 18 24.32 -7.15 -15.19
CA THR A 18 25.08 -8.13 -15.98
C THR A 18 24.43 -9.52 -15.93
N ASP A 19 24.02 -9.97 -14.75
CA ASP A 19 23.38 -11.27 -14.55
C ASP A 19 22.06 -11.41 -15.32
N LEU A 20 21.21 -10.37 -15.31
CA LEU A 20 19.95 -10.38 -16.05
C LEU A 20 20.18 -10.29 -17.57
N LEU A 21 21.20 -9.55 -17.99
CA LEU A 21 21.58 -9.48 -19.40
C LEU A 21 22.04 -10.86 -19.90
N GLU A 22 22.86 -11.58 -19.14
CA GLU A 22 23.27 -12.95 -19.47
C GLU A 22 22.06 -13.88 -19.61
N VAL A 23 21.13 -13.83 -18.65
CA VAL A 23 19.88 -14.62 -18.72
C VAL A 23 19.08 -14.29 -19.98
N LEU A 24 18.97 -13.01 -20.34
CA LEU A 24 18.23 -12.59 -21.52
C LEU A 24 18.90 -13.08 -22.81
N LEU A 25 20.23 -12.91 -22.91
CA LEU A 25 21.01 -13.38 -24.06
C LEU A 25 20.94 -14.90 -24.20
N ASP A 26 20.98 -15.65 -23.10
CA ASP A 26 20.77 -17.09 -23.09
C ASP A 26 19.39 -17.45 -23.67
N TYR A 27 18.32 -16.72 -23.31
CA TYR A 27 16.97 -16.95 -23.83
C TYR A 27 16.81 -16.62 -25.32
N ILE A 28 17.55 -15.63 -25.83
CA ILE A 28 17.50 -15.25 -27.25
C ILE A 28 18.29 -16.23 -28.11
N THR A 29 19.46 -16.66 -27.62
CA THR A 29 20.42 -17.43 -28.41
C THR A 29 20.25 -18.94 -28.28
N SER A 30 19.69 -19.42 -27.16
CA SER A 30 19.54 -20.85 -26.90
C SER A 30 18.28 -21.42 -27.53
N LEU A 31 18.42 -22.55 -28.22
CA LEU A 31 17.29 -23.34 -28.71
C LEU A 31 16.42 -23.91 -27.56
N HIS A 32 17.03 -24.13 -26.39
CA HIS A 32 16.36 -24.63 -25.18
C HIS A 32 16.81 -23.81 -23.96
N PRO A 33 16.16 -22.67 -23.68
CA PRO A 33 16.53 -21.83 -22.55
C PRO A 33 16.42 -22.58 -21.22
N LYS A 34 17.40 -22.38 -20.34
CA LYS A 34 17.36 -22.94 -18.98
C LYS A 34 16.18 -22.37 -18.20
N GLU A 35 15.73 -23.13 -17.20
CA GLU A 35 14.67 -22.65 -16.30
C GLU A 35 15.05 -21.31 -15.64
N LEU A 36 14.18 -20.31 -15.77
CA LEU A 36 14.35 -18.99 -15.15
C LEU A 36 14.30 -19.12 -13.62
N LYS A 37 15.45 -18.96 -12.98
CA LYS A 37 15.58 -18.88 -11.51
C LYS A 37 15.59 -17.43 -11.03
N THR A 38 14.65 -16.64 -11.52
CA THR A 38 14.49 -15.22 -11.21
C THR A 38 13.38 -14.99 -10.19
N ASN A 39 13.48 -13.89 -9.44
CA ASN A 39 12.39 -13.36 -8.63
C ASN A 39 11.40 -12.54 -9.49
N PHE A 40 10.35 -11.98 -8.89
CA PHE A 40 9.31 -11.26 -9.64
C PHE A 40 9.85 -9.98 -10.29
N ASP A 41 10.63 -9.20 -9.55
CA ASP A 41 11.20 -7.93 -10.04
C ASP A 41 12.22 -8.15 -11.15
N ASP A 42 13.09 -9.16 -11.03
CA ASP A 42 14.03 -9.58 -12.07
C ASP A 42 13.28 -9.98 -13.35
N THR A 43 12.24 -10.82 -13.21
CA THR A 43 11.44 -11.28 -14.37
C THR A 43 10.71 -10.11 -15.04
N LYS A 44 10.23 -9.16 -14.23
CA LYS A 44 9.61 -7.93 -14.73
C LYS A 44 10.62 -7.05 -15.46
N ALA A 45 11.84 -6.90 -14.96
CA ALA A 45 12.90 -6.16 -15.64
C ALA A 45 13.25 -6.79 -17.00
N LEU A 46 13.40 -8.12 -17.05
CA LEU A 46 13.60 -8.86 -18.29
C LEU A 46 12.45 -8.65 -19.29
N PHE A 47 11.20 -8.70 -18.81
CA PHE A 47 10.03 -8.47 -19.65
C PHE A 47 10.02 -7.05 -20.23
N LEU A 48 10.30 -6.02 -19.42
CA LEU A 48 10.32 -4.63 -19.85
C LEU A 48 11.48 -4.36 -20.84
N ALA A 49 12.66 -4.91 -20.59
CA ALA A 49 13.77 -4.82 -21.53
C ALA A 49 13.44 -5.50 -22.87
N SER A 50 12.79 -6.67 -22.82
CA SER A 50 12.35 -7.39 -24.01
C SER A 50 11.33 -6.60 -24.83
N GLU A 51 10.38 -5.94 -24.15
CA GLU A 51 9.43 -5.04 -24.79
C GLU A 51 10.14 -3.83 -25.42
N LYS A 52 11.06 -3.20 -24.69
CA LYS A 52 11.83 -2.03 -25.16
C LYS A 52 12.68 -2.33 -26.39
N TRP A 53 13.27 -3.52 -26.45
CA TRP A 53 14.18 -3.94 -27.53
C TRP A 53 13.47 -4.70 -28.67
N GLY A 54 12.16 -4.93 -28.57
CA GLY A 54 11.40 -5.63 -29.60
C GLY A 54 11.80 -7.10 -29.75
N ILE A 55 12.13 -7.76 -28.63
CA ILE A 55 12.44 -9.19 -28.60
C ILE A 55 11.22 -10.02 -29.01
N ASP A 56 11.46 -11.19 -29.60
CA ASP A 56 10.44 -12.10 -30.08
C ASP A 56 9.30 -12.36 -29.04
N PRO A 57 8.02 -12.30 -29.48
CA PRO A 57 6.87 -12.48 -28.59
C PRO A 57 6.83 -13.83 -27.85
N SER A 58 7.43 -14.89 -28.40
CA SER A 58 7.48 -16.22 -27.74
C SER A 58 8.38 -16.20 -26.50
N ILE A 59 9.48 -15.45 -26.56
CA ILE A 59 10.37 -15.21 -25.41
C ILE A 59 9.64 -14.36 -24.37
N MET A 60 8.97 -13.29 -24.80
CA MET A 60 8.15 -12.48 -23.91
C MET A 60 7.04 -13.29 -23.22
N ALA A 61 6.42 -14.24 -23.93
CA ALA A 61 5.43 -15.15 -23.37
C ALA A 61 6.01 -16.04 -22.27
N SER A 62 7.29 -16.44 -22.39
CA SER A 62 8.00 -17.21 -21.36
C SER A 62 8.21 -16.40 -20.08
N PHE A 63 8.64 -15.13 -20.19
CA PHE A 63 8.73 -14.23 -19.03
C PHE A 63 7.36 -13.97 -18.41
N ARG A 64 6.33 -13.73 -19.22
CA ARG A 64 4.95 -13.56 -18.74
C ARG A 64 4.47 -14.79 -17.96
N ARG A 65 4.71 -15.99 -18.48
CA ARG A 65 4.40 -17.25 -17.80
C ARG A 65 5.15 -17.37 -16.47
N ARG A 66 6.42 -16.98 -16.42
CA ARG A 66 7.19 -16.97 -15.18
C ARG A 66 6.60 -15.98 -14.16
N MET A 67 6.19 -14.79 -14.58
CA MET A 67 5.51 -13.83 -13.70
C MET A 67 4.21 -14.40 -13.12
N TYR A 68 3.43 -15.13 -13.93
CA TYR A 68 2.25 -15.85 -13.42
C TYR A 68 2.62 -16.90 -12.37
N ASN A 69 3.69 -17.66 -12.58
CA ASN A 69 4.09 -18.70 -11.62
C ASN A 69 4.57 -18.08 -10.29
N LEU A 70 5.29 -16.96 -10.36
CA LEU A 70 5.77 -16.24 -9.17
C LEU A 70 4.63 -15.57 -8.40
N SER A 71 3.60 -15.10 -9.10
CA SER A 71 2.43 -14.45 -8.48
C SER A 71 1.53 -15.39 -7.69
N VAL A 72 1.82 -16.70 -7.65
CA VAL A 72 1.05 -17.64 -6.82
C VAL A 72 1.22 -17.31 -5.34
N ASN A 73 2.42 -16.89 -4.94
CA ASN A 73 2.73 -16.59 -3.54
C ASN A 73 2.29 -15.18 -3.13
N ASP A 74 2.39 -14.22 -4.04
CA ASP A 74 1.89 -12.86 -3.86
C ASP A 74 1.16 -12.38 -5.13
N PRO A 75 -0.16 -12.62 -5.24
CA PRO A 75 -0.92 -12.19 -6.40
C PRO A 75 -1.05 -10.67 -6.51
N TRP A 76 -0.82 -9.92 -5.43
CA TRP A 76 -0.92 -8.46 -5.43
C TRP A 76 0.16 -7.81 -6.30
N ASP A 77 1.37 -8.34 -6.32
CA ASP A 77 2.45 -7.85 -7.18
C ASP A 77 2.03 -7.83 -8.65
N LEU A 78 1.43 -8.93 -9.10
CA LEU A 78 0.94 -9.07 -10.46
C LEU A 78 -0.25 -8.16 -10.74
N LEU A 79 -1.19 -8.04 -9.80
CA LEU A 79 -2.35 -7.16 -9.95
C LEU A 79 -1.93 -5.69 -10.06
N VAL A 80 -1.03 -5.23 -9.19
CA VAL A 80 -0.50 -3.86 -9.22
C VAL A 80 0.22 -3.61 -10.53
N TRP A 81 1.06 -4.53 -10.97
CA TRP A 81 1.78 -4.37 -12.24
C TRP A 81 0.83 -4.37 -13.46
N ALA A 82 -0.12 -5.29 -13.51
CA ALA A 82 -1.11 -5.38 -14.59
C ALA A 82 -2.01 -4.14 -14.66
N SER A 83 -2.45 -3.62 -13.51
CA SER A 83 -3.33 -2.45 -13.44
C SER A 83 -2.68 -1.19 -14.02
N LYS A 84 -1.40 -0.96 -13.74
CA LYS A 84 -0.61 0.16 -14.28
C LYS A 84 -0.47 0.11 -15.80
N ARG A 85 -0.56 -1.08 -16.38
CA ARG A 85 -0.48 -1.33 -17.83
C ARG A 85 -1.86 -1.54 -18.48
N ASN A 86 -2.93 -1.48 -17.70
CA ASN A 86 -4.29 -1.81 -18.12
C ASN A 86 -4.39 -3.22 -18.77
N ASP A 87 -3.53 -4.15 -18.37
CA ASP A 87 -3.53 -5.53 -18.85
C ASP A 87 -4.61 -6.33 -18.09
N ARG A 88 -5.80 -6.38 -18.68
CA ARG A 88 -6.96 -7.04 -18.08
C ARG A 88 -6.79 -8.55 -17.95
N HIS A 89 -6.07 -9.19 -18.87
CA HIS A 89 -5.88 -10.64 -18.83
C HIS A 89 -4.99 -11.03 -17.65
N MET A 90 -3.92 -10.27 -17.45
CA MET A 90 -2.99 -10.48 -16.36
C MET A 90 -3.60 -10.12 -15.00
N ALA A 91 -4.35 -9.01 -14.94
CA ALA A 91 -5.09 -8.65 -13.74
C ALA A 91 -6.12 -9.73 -13.36
N ARG A 92 -6.85 -10.27 -14.34
CA ARG A 92 -7.77 -11.38 -14.12
C ARG A 92 -7.05 -12.62 -13.59
N ALA A 93 -5.92 -13.00 -14.18
CA ALA A 93 -5.13 -14.14 -13.71
C ALA A 93 -4.57 -13.94 -12.29
N ALA A 94 -4.29 -12.69 -11.89
CA ALA A 94 -3.91 -12.35 -10.52
C ALA A 94 -5.11 -12.54 -9.57
N LEU A 95 -6.28 -12.01 -9.93
CA LEU A 95 -7.49 -12.10 -9.12
C LEU A 95 -7.99 -13.54 -8.97
N GLU A 96 -7.89 -14.38 -10.00
CA GLU A 96 -8.26 -15.81 -9.94
C GLU A 96 -7.39 -16.60 -8.95
N LYS A 97 -6.22 -16.09 -8.59
CA LYS A 97 -5.32 -16.69 -7.58
C LYS A 97 -5.49 -16.10 -6.19
N MET A 98 -6.29 -15.04 -6.03
CA MET A 98 -6.54 -14.42 -4.74
C MET A 98 -7.69 -15.15 -4.02
N THR A 99 -7.41 -15.63 -2.82
CA THR A 99 -8.45 -15.98 -1.84
C THR A 99 -8.90 -14.73 -1.09
N PRO A 100 -10.09 -14.73 -0.44
CA PRO A 100 -10.55 -13.62 0.40
C PRO A 100 -9.51 -13.18 1.44
N GLU A 101 -8.78 -14.13 2.04
CA GLU A 101 -7.74 -13.85 3.02
C GLU A 101 -6.53 -13.14 2.38
N THR A 102 -6.06 -13.62 1.23
CA THR A 102 -4.95 -12.98 0.53
C THR A 102 -5.33 -11.60 -0.02
N PHE A 103 -6.59 -11.42 -0.42
CA PHE A 103 -7.13 -10.15 -0.85
C PHE A 103 -7.19 -9.16 0.33
N ALA A 104 -7.81 -9.53 1.45
CA ALA A 104 -7.94 -8.69 2.63
C ALA A 104 -6.60 -8.39 3.32
N ARG A 105 -5.63 -9.31 3.26
CA ARG A 105 -4.27 -9.10 3.77
C ARG A 105 -3.49 -8.06 2.98
N GLY A 106 -3.77 -7.89 1.69
CA GLY A 106 -2.95 -7.03 0.85
C GLY A 106 -1.58 -7.63 0.46
N ARG A 107 -0.76 -6.79 -0.17
CA ARG A 107 0.56 -7.08 -0.76
C ARG A 107 1.63 -7.31 0.30
N ARG A 108 2.23 -8.50 0.34
CA ARG A 108 3.12 -8.87 1.44
C ARG A 108 4.44 -8.10 1.37
N ARG A 109 4.65 -7.13 2.27
CA ARG A 109 5.94 -6.44 2.45
C ARG A 109 6.76 -7.08 3.58
N TYR A 110 8.08 -7.01 3.47
CA TYR A 110 9.04 -7.73 4.33
C TYR A 110 9.02 -7.32 5.81
N TRP A 111 8.54 -6.11 6.14
CA TRP A 111 8.66 -5.54 7.49
C TRP A 111 7.42 -4.82 8.00
N ASP A 112 6.41 -4.61 7.16
CA ASP A 112 5.19 -3.93 7.56
C ASP A 112 3.98 -4.79 7.16
N GLY A 113 3.05 -4.93 8.08
CA GLY A 113 1.77 -5.54 7.79
C GLY A 113 1.07 -4.66 6.76
N SER A 114 1.18 -5.01 5.48
CA SER A 114 0.37 -4.37 4.46
C SER A 114 -1.09 -4.52 4.85
N SER A 115 -1.87 -3.45 4.70
CA SER A 115 -3.32 -3.57 4.74
C SER A 115 -3.86 -3.69 3.32
N PHE A 116 -5.08 -4.22 3.21
CA PHE A 116 -5.89 -4.12 2.00
C PHE A 116 -5.86 -2.71 1.40
N TRP A 117 -6.09 -1.69 2.24
CA TRP A 117 -6.17 -0.29 1.80
C TRP A 117 -4.85 0.22 1.21
N MET A 118 -3.72 -0.06 1.86
CA MET A 118 -2.40 0.32 1.31
C MET A 118 -2.12 -0.33 -0.05
N SER A 119 -2.57 -1.57 -0.23
CA SER A 119 -2.37 -2.31 -1.49
C SER A 119 -3.30 -1.81 -2.58
N LEU A 120 -4.52 -1.43 -2.20
CA LEU A 120 -5.51 -0.80 -3.08
C LEU A 120 -4.99 0.57 -3.56
N ASP A 121 -4.39 1.36 -2.69
CA ASP A 121 -3.83 2.68 -3.01
C ASP A 121 -2.70 2.63 -4.06
N GLU A 122 -2.00 1.49 -4.19
CA GLU A 122 -1.00 1.29 -5.25
C GLU A 122 -1.60 1.13 -6.65
N LEU A 123 -2.90 0.82 -6.74
CA LEU A 123 -3.61 0.68 -8.00
C LEU A 123 -4.03 2.06 -8.55
N PRO A 124 -4.13 2.23 -9.88
CA PRO A 124 -4.72 3.43 -10.46
C PRO A 124 -6.17 3.65 -9.95
N PRO A 125 -6.63 4.91 -9.77
CA PRO A 125 -7.96 5.19 -9.20
C PRO A 125 -9.12 4.49 -9.91
N SER A 126 -9.03 4.34 -11.23
CA SER A 126 -10.03 3.63 -12.04
C SER A 126 -10.13 2.13 -11.71
N TRP A 127 -9.02 1.51 -11.31
CA TRP A 127 -8.99 0.13 -10.85
C TRP A 127 -9.48 0.00 -9.41
N GLN A 128 -9.12 0.92 -8.53
CA GLN A 128 -9.57 0.93 -7.13
C GLN A 128 -11.10 0.84 -7.03
N TRP A 129 -11.79 1.75 -7.73
CA TRP A 129 -13.25 1.81 -7.67
C TRP A 129 -13.92 0.58 -8.28
N ARG A 130 -13.37 0.06 -9.38
CA ARG A 130 -13.87 -1.17 -10.03
C ARG A 130 -13.69 -2.39 -9.15
N LEU A 131 -12.54 -2.49 -8.48
CA LEU A 131 -12.22 -3.61 -7.61
C LEU A 131 -13.08 -3.58 -6.35
N LEU A 132 -13.23 -2.42 -5.72
CA LEU A 132 -14.13 -2.22 -4.58
C LEU A 132 -15.57 -2.55 -4.95
N ARG A 133 -16.05 -2.01 -6.06
CA ARG A 133 -17.40 -2.29 -6.56
C ARG A 133 -17.59 -3.79 -6.80
N ALA A 134 -16.67 -4.44 -7.48
CA ALA A 134 -16.77 -5.89 -7.73
C ALA A 134 -16.72 -6.72 -6.43
N ALA A 135 -15.92 -6.31 -5.45
CA ALA A 135 -15.80 -7.01 -4.16
C ALA A 135 -17.00 -6.77 -3.23
N LEU A 136 -17.70 -5.63 -3.38
CA LEU A 136 -18.77 -5.19 -2.47
C LEU A 136 -20.19 -5.27 -3.07
N ASP A 137 -20.34 -5.44 -4.38
CA ASP A 137 -21.65 -5.43 -5.07
C ASP A 137 -22.54 -6.66 -4.73
N ASN A 138 -22.03 -7.68 -4.03
CA ASN A 138 -22.83 -8.81 -3.52
C ASN A 138 -22.56 -9.07 -2.02
N PRO A 139 -23.06 -8.22 -1.11
CA PRO A 139 -22.84 -8.39 0.33
C PRO A 139 -23.71 -9.50 0.95
N THR A 140 -24.58 -10.14 0.17
CA THR A 140 -25.65 -11.04 0.65
C THR A 140 -25.15 -12.34 1.30
N GLU A 141 -23.90 -12.74 1.05
CA GLU A 141 -23.28 -13.93 1.64
C GLU A 141 -22.20 -13.60 2.67
N ALA A 142 -21.91 -12.32 2.91
CA ALA A 142 -20.92 -11.91 3.88
C ALA A 142 -21.46 -12.13 5.30
N VAL A 143 -21.14 -13.29 5.88
CA VAL A 143 -21.31 -13.51 7.32
C VAL A 143 -20.28 -12.64 8.03
N VAL A 144 -20.70 -11.43 8.41
CA VAL A 144 -19.89 -10.56 9.28
C VAL A 144 -19.88 -11.21 10.66
N THR A 145 -18.87 -12.05 10.93
CA THR A 145 -18.49 -12.42 12.29
C THR A 145 -17.97 -11.16 12.96
N ARG A 146 -18.87 -10.43 13.61
CA ARG A 146 -18.47 -9.41 14.58
C ARG A 146 -17.73 -10.15 15.69
N HIS A 147 -16.40 -10.08 15.67
CA HIS A 147 -15.63 -10.36 16.87
C HIS A 147 -16.23 -9.54 18.01
N GLU A 148 -16.36 -10.18 19.17
CA GLU A 148 -17.08 -9.68 20.32
C GLU A 148 -16.85 -8.19 20.51
N LYS A 149 -17.96 -7.49 20.72
CA LYS A 149 -18.05 -6.05 20.92
C LYS A 149 -16.89 -5.59 21.80
N TYR A 150 -15.86 -5.00 21.18
CA TYR A 150 -14.71 -4.47 21.92
C TYR A 150 -15.25 -3.48 22.95
N GLU A 151 -15.27 -3.88 24.21
CA GLU A 151 -15.66 -3.01 25.29
C GLU A 151 -14.50 -2.06 25.50
N TRP A 152 -14.61 -0.87 24.92
CA TRP A 152 -13.68 0.21 25.18
C TRP A 152 -13.60 0.40 26.70
N THR A 153 -12.42 0.13 27.24
CA THR A 153 -12.12 0.42 28.63
C THR A 153 -11.32 1.72 28.70
N SER A 154 -11.64 2.59 29.65
CA SER A 154 -10.85 3.80 29.88
C SER A 154 -9.41 3.43 30.27
N ARG A 155 -8.49 4.41 30.32
CA ARG A 155 -7.12 4.17 30.86
C ARG A 155 -7.11 3.58 32.28
N LYS A 156 -8.22 3.73 33.02
CA LYS A 156 -8.43 3.13 34.35
C LYS A 156 -9.05 1.72 34.29
N LYS A 157 -9.08 1.08 33.12
CA LYS A 157 -9.70 -0.23 32.85
C LYS A 157 -11.20 -0.29 33.17
N MET A 158 -11.89 0.84 33.20
CA MET A 158 -13.35 0.87 33.43
C MET A 158 -14.10 0.76 32.10
N PRO A 159 -15.14 -0.09 31.99
CA PRO A 159 -16.00 -0.13 30.82
C PRO A 159 -16.60 1.25 30.53
N TRP A 160 -16.64 1.66 29.26
CA TRP A 160 -17.16 2.98 28.89
C TRP A 160 -18.63 3.22 29.28
N LYS A 161 -19.41 2.13 29.41
CA LYS A 161 -20.80 2.18 29.91
C LYS A 161 -20.90 2.77 31.32
N ASP A 162 -19.85 2.63 32.12
CA ASP A 162 -19.79 3.11 33.50
C ASP A 162 -19.20 4.53 33.60
N VAL A 163 -18.58 5.02 32.52
CA VAL A 163 -18.00 6.38 32.48
C VAL A 163 -19.09 7.44 32.45
N GLY A 164 -20.26 7.16 31.86
CA GLY A 164 -21.42 8.06 31.91
C GLY A 164 -21.88 8.35 33.34
N LYS A 165 -21.94 7.31 34.19
CA LYS A 165 -22.31 7.45 35.61
C LYS A 165 -21.34 8.31 36.40
N MET A 166 -20.04 8.22 36.13
CA MET A 166 -19.04 9.08 36.77
C MET A 166 -19.22 10.57 36.47
N PHE A 167 -19.72 10.92 35.27
CA PHE A 167 -20.00 12.32 34.94
C PHE A 167 -21.30 12.82 35.58
N GLU A 168 -22.26 11.93 35.84
CA GLU A 168 -23.47 12.25 36.61
C GLU A 168 -23.17 12.41 38.10
N GLU A 169 -22.43 11.47 38.71
CA GLU A 169 -22.04 11.54 40.14
C GLU A 169 -21.20 12.80 40.46
N ARG A 170 -20.34 13.24 39.53
CA ARG A 170 -19.57 14.49 39.70
C ARG A 170 -20.38 15.77 39.57
N LYS A 171 -21.55 15.74 38.94
CA LYS A 171 -22.42 16.93 38.90
C LYS A 171 -23.08 17.18 40.24
N ASP A 172 -23.33 16.12 41.01
CA ASP A 172 -23.95 16.22 42.33
C ASP A 172 -22.94 16.62 43.42
N GLU A 173 -21.64 16.34 43.25
CA GLU A 173 -20.59 16.75 44.20
C GLU A 173 -20.19 18.24 44.12
N HIS A 174 -20.65 18.98 43.10
CA HIS A 174 -20.22 20.37 42.87
C HIS A 174 -21.28 21.43 43.25
N PHE A 175 -22.40 21.04 43.89
CA PHE A 175 -23.50 21.95 44.23
C PHE A 175 -23.62 22.30 45.73
N ASP A 176 -22.71 21.83 46.58
CA ASP A 176 -22.79 22.04 48.04
C ASP A 176 -21.70 22.97 48.60
N ASN A 177 -20.95 23.72 47.77
CA ASN A 177 -19.79 24.48 48.26
C ASN A 177 -19.63 25.94 47.81
N ASP A 178 -20.67 26.57 47.27
CA ASP A 178 -20.63 27.99 46.88
C ASP A 178 -21.68 28.84 47.62
N GLU A 179 -21.74 28.72 48.95
CA GLU A 179 -22.46 29.67 49.80
C GLU A 179 -21.64 30.01 51.05
N GLU A 180 -20.50 30.67 50.88
CA GLU A 180 -19.91 31.52 51.93
C GLU A 180 -18.92 32.54 51.33
N ASP A 181 -19.07 33.78 51.79
CA ASP A 181 -18.16 34.93 51.68
C ASP A 181 -18.17 35.79 50.41
N LEU A 182 -19.28 36.52 50.24
CA LEU A 182 -19.25 37.86 49.65
C LEU A 182 -18.62 38.85 50.65
N ASP A 183 -17.30 39.01 50.57
CA ASP A 183 -16.56 40.12 51.19
C ASP A 183 -16.56 41.33 50.23
N ASP A 184 -17.19 42.42 50.66
CA ASP A 184 -17.31 43.69 49.95
C ASP A 184 -15.94 44.40 49.85
N GLY A 185 -15.12 43.96 48.89
CA GLY A 185 -13.86 44.59 48.53
C GLY A 185 -14.03 45.82 47.62
N ASP A 186 -13.80 46.99 48.20
CA ASP A 186 -13.73 48.36 47.63
C ASP A 186 -13.24 48.45 46.15
N PRO A 187 -14.03 49.05 45.22
CA PRO A 187 -13.71 49.14 43.79
C PRO A 187 -12.74 50.28 43.43
N SER A 188 -11.90 50.74 44.35
CA SER A 188 -11.09 51.95 44.18
C SER A 188 -9.61 51.70 43.91
N GLN A 189 -9.21 50.78 43.01
CA GLN A 189 -7.89 50.84 42.35
C GLN A 189 -7.92 50.33 40.90
N ALA A 190 -8.27 51.25 40.00
CA ALA A 190 -7.94 51.18 38.59
C ALA A 190 -6.59 51.88 38.33
N SER A 191 -5.59 51.13 37.85
CA SER A 191 -4.60 51.62 36.86
C SER A 191 -3.48 50.59 36.65
N GLY A 192 -3.40 50.00 35.45
CA GLY A 192 -2.28 49.14 35.06
C GLY A 192 -2.41 48.69 33.61
N SER A 193 -1.84 49.47 32.69
CA SER A 193 -1.84 49.29 31.24
C SER A 193 -1.28 47.93 30.75
N PRO A 194 -1.70 47.48 29.56
CA PRO A 194 -1.17 46.27 28.93
C PRO A 194 0.18 46.55 28.26
N SER A 195 1.18 45.72 28.53
CA SER A 195 2.44 45.72 27.79
C SER A 195 2.53 44.46 26.94
N ASP A 196 2.50 44.69 25.64
CA ASP A 196 2.92 43.77 24.59
C ASP A 196 4.33 43.23 24.87
N HIS A 197 4.53 41.93 24.65
CA HIS A 197 5.78 41.45 24.08
C HIS A 197 5.55 40.22 23.20
N HIS A 198 5.62 40.48 21.90
CA HIS A 198 6.19 39.59 20.91
C HIS A 198 7.53 39.02 21.41
N ASP A 199 7.76 37.73 21.23
CA ASP A 199 9.04 37.34 20.63
C ASP A 199 8.95 36.00 19.88
N THR A 200 9.36 36.11 18.62
CA THR A 200 9.63 35.07 17.64
C THR A 200 11.07 34.60 17.81
N LYS A 201 11.29 33.28 17.84
CA LYS A 201 12.37 32.63 17.10
C LYS A 201 12.13 31.14 16.96
#